data_AF-A0A654E1V9-F1
#
_entry.id   AF-A0A654E1V9-F1
#
_cell.length_a   1.000
_cell.length_b   1.000
_cell.length_c   1.000
_cell.angle_alpha   90.00
_cell.angle_beta   90.00
_cell.angle_gamma   90.00
#
_symmetry.space_group_name_H-M   'P 1'
#
loop_
_entity.id
_entity.type
_entity.pdbx_description
1 polymer ?
#
loop_
_entity_poly.entity_id
_entity_poly.type
_entity_poly.pdbx_seq_one_letter_code
_entity_poly.pdbx_strand_id
1 'polypeptide(L)'
;MNMKRFLNIILFIGIGHFGFSQFANTAHVQSLGGGVATGGNFSTLAVSGDPSASSELALGGNQAVYSGFMPGKYIILSFGLEKDAAVLAALYETLGGADWVTNEGWLVSENIGEWAGVTITNQRVSALMLPSNNLQNEVPELIKNLAKLEHIDFSNNQIRKLPDLSGMPNLETLKVEENRLGFESLIKNKNIADYSYAPQKRYGFTKSDTVEAGQAYQLVATVPGKGNVYQWLFDDFPKPDEAVEVAGANKTSLMLTDIDYSNMGAYRLKVTNPALPDLEIETRNQNIWAATDIYGKVYADDQGNLLTDGQVEIYRIFDGPFTLSDSSVIDSEGNYVIEDVVLGDFILLVKNNPETFPNVLQTYYISNNDWIDADTLFLREQADDIDIDMIFKPQVTPVPTGANFDGELFSELDETIVDEEDGRIYARRKVKRAACSMRRFVRSGRGIEEDIYELYAYVESDDEGRFNFEGVEEGKYLLNIQYPGVPMDSNSDIEFVVGGDKENQRFSLVATITDQGIQVEANEVLYSLKPYLKDIRLYPNPTEGVLSIDFLVYRKLNDLKVEVVDVKGVKLMEQELSPKMGIQTARVDLTTYEAGVYFLIFTDEGGTFRQQVKVGRK
;
A
#
# COMPACT_ATOMS: atom_id res chain seq x y z
N MET A 1 -33.59 8.71 -25.23
CA MET A 1 -34.64 8.99 -26.26
C MET A 1 -34.35 8.33 -27.62
N ASN A 2 -33.49 7.29 -27.70
CA ASN A 2 -33.05 6.69 -28.99
C ASN A 2 -33.53 5.24 -29.23
N MET A 3 -34.31 4.64 -28.32
CA MET A 3 -34.73 3.24 -28.45
C MET A 3 -35.91 3.01 -29.43
N LYS A 4 -36.63 4.08 -29.83
CA LYS A 4 -37.85 3.97 -30.66
C LYS A 4 -37.60 4.03 -32.18
N ARG A 5 -36.39 4.41 -32.64
CA ARG A 5 -36.07 4.45 -34.09
C ARG A 5 -35.56 3.11 -34.64
N PHE A 6 -35.08 2.21 -33.77
CA PHE A 6 -34.49 0.91 -34.15
C PHE A 6 -35.49 -0.17 -34.57
N LEU A 7 -36.76 -0.07 -34.13
CA LEU A 7 -37.76 -1.07 -34.48
C LEU A 7 -38.04 -1.11 -36.00
N ASN A 8 -37.81 -0.01 -36.72
CA ASN A 8 -38.12 0.08 -38.16
C ASN A 8 -37.06 -0.51 -39.09
N ILE A 9 -35.78 -0.57 -38.68
CA ILE A 9 -34.70 -1.17 -39.51
C ILE A 9 -34.74 -2.71 -39.38
N ILE A 10 -35.10 -3.21 -38.20
CA ILE A 10 -35.21 -4.66 -37.93
C ILE A 10 -36.53 -5.25 -38.47
N LEU A 11 -37.63 -4.49 -38.56
CA LEU A 11 -38.93 -5.03 -39.02
C LEU A 11 -39.03 -5.27 -40.54
N PHE A 12 -38.16 -4.68 -41.37
CA PHE A 12 -38.29 -4.76 -42.83
C PHE A 12 -37.54 -5.94 -43.48
N ILE A 13 -36.69 -6.64 -42.73
CA ILE A 13 -35.98 -7.83 -43.21
C ILE A 13 -36.11 -8.89 -42.13
N GLY A 14 -37.00 -9.87 -42.34
CA GLY A 14 -37.32 -10.93 -41.38
C GLY A 14 -36.12 -11.78 -40.97
N ILE A 15 -35.34 -11.29 -40.00
CA ILE A 15 -34.31 -12.03 -39.28
C ILE A 15 -34.83 -12.17 -37.85
N GLY A 16 -35.40 -13.34 -37.58
CA GLY A 16 -35.87 -13.72 -36.26
C GLY A 16 -34.71 -13.76 -35.27
N HIS A 17 -34.92 -13.12 -34.13
CA HIS A 17 -34.07 -13.20 -32.94
C HIS A 17 -34.13 -14.63 -32.38
N PHE A 18 -33.04 -15.39 -32.44
CA PHE A 18 -32.90 -16.66 -31.72
C PHE A 18 -32.14 -16.40 -30.41
N GLY A 19 -32.88 -16.38 -29.30
CA GLY A 19 -32.33 -16.59 -27.97
C GLY A 19 -32.38 -18.08 -27.64
N PHE A 20 -31.25 -18.65 -27.23
CA PHE A 20 -31.19 -19.99 -26.67
C PHE A 20 -31.71 -19.99 -25.23
N SER A 21 -32.76 -20.77 -24.95
CA SER A 21 -32.71 -21.78 -23.89
C SER A 21 -33.85 -22.79 -24.00
N GLN A 22 -33.51 -24.04 -23.66
CA GLN A 22 -34.35 -25.15 -23.23
C GLN A 22 -34.89 -26.11 -24.31
N PHE A 23 -34.33 -27.31 -24.24
CA PHE A 23 -34.76 -28.56 -24.85
C PHE A 23 -36.25 -28.86 -24.58
N ALA A 24 -36.99 -29.22 -25.63
CA ALA A 24 -37.86 -30.39 -25.60
C ALA A 24 -38.20 -30.79 -27.05
N ASN A 25 -37.82 -32.03 -27.39
CA ASN A 25 -38.33 -32.79 -28.52
C ASN A 25 -39.88 -32.70 -28.58
N THR A 26 -40.46 -32.65 -29.78
CA THR A 26 -41.31 -33.72 -30.35
C THR A 26 -41.79 -33.29 -31.75
N ALA A 27 -41.54 -34.14 -32.74
CA ALA A 27 -42.09 -34.03 -34.09
C ALA A 27 -43.53 -34.53 -34.13
N HIS A 28 -44.43 -33.91 -34.92
CA HIS A 28 -45.35 -34.70 -35.73
C HIS A 28 -46.01 -33.94 -36.89
N VAL A 29 -45.94 -34.59 -38.06
CA VAL A 29 -46.71 -34.36 -39.28
C VAL A 29 -47.86 -35.37 -39.29
N GLN A 30 -49.07 -34.92 -39.66
CA GLN A 30 -50.24 -35.61 -40.26
C GLN A 30 -51.54 -35.02 -39.68
N SER A 31 -52.49 -34.44 -40.44
CA SER A 31 -53.31 -34.94 -41.56
C SER A 31 -54.36 -35.99 -41.16
N LEU A 32 -55.63 -35.72 -41.54
CA LEU A 32 -56.88 -36.49 -41.40
C LEU A 32 -57.59 -36.27 -40.05
N GLY A 33 -58.88 -35.99 -39.93
CA GLY A 33 -60.01 -35.98 -40.87
C GLY A 33 -61.29 -36.41 -40.12
N GLY A 34 -62.36 -35.60 -40.21
CA GLY A 34 -63.76 -35.95 -39.88
C GLY A 34 -64.18 -35.83 -38.40
N GLY A 35 -65.32 -35.22 -38.02
CA GLY A 35 -66.37 -34.55 -38.77
C GLY A 35 -67.58 -34.20 -37.87
N VAL A 36 -68.31 -33.15 -38.28
CA VAL A 36 -69.77 -32.85 -38.11
C VAL A 36 -70.25 -32.57 -36.66
N ALA A 37 -70.96 -31.50 -36.29
CA ALA A 37 -71.97 -30.62 -36.89
C ALA A 37 -71.92 -29.25 -36.15
N THR A 38 -72.47 -28.09 -36.55
CA THR A 38 -73.62 -27.64 -37.35
C THR A 38 -73.48 -26.12 -37.56
N GLY A 39 -73.94 -25.59 -38.70
CA GLY A 39 -74.33 -24.17 -38.84
C GLY A 39 -73.60 -23.38 -39.94
N GLY A 40 -74.03 -23.56 -41.19
CA GLY A 40 -73.46 -22.86 -42.36
C GLY A 40 -74.21 -21.58 -42.76
N ASN A 41 -73.51 -20.74 -43.53
CA ASN A 41 -73.97 -20.29 -44.85
C ASN A 41 -72.77 -19.70 -45.63
N PHE A 42 -72.56 -20.26 -46.82
CA PHE A 42 -71.66 -19.79 -47.89
C PHE A 42 -72.49 -19.20 -49.03
N SER A 43 -71.95 -18.21 -49.74
CA SER A 43 -72.23 -17.89 -51.16
C SER A 43 -71.15 -16.89 -51.63
N THR A 44 -70.18 -17.19 -52.52
CA THR A 44 -70.14 -17.60 -53.96
C THR A 44 -70.15 -16.43 -54.96
N LEU A 45 -69.31 -16.57 -56.03
CA LEU A 45 -69.37 -15.97 -57.39
C LEU A 45 -68.89 -14.52 -57.55
N ALA A 46 -68.35 -14.03 -58.67
CA ALA A 46 -67.81 -14.56 -59.93
C ALA A 46 -67.18 -13.39 -60.73
N VAL A 47 -66.47 -13.76 -61.81
CA VAL A 47 -65.76 -12.99 -62.84
C VAL A 47 -66.63 -12.02 -63.68
N SER A 48 -66.10 -10.83 -64.01
CA SER A 48 -66.18 -10.08 -65.31
C SER A 48 -65.55 -8.69 -65.09
N GLY A 49 -64.72 -8.06 -65.91
CA GLY A 49 -64.62 -8.07 -67.36
C GLY A 49 -64.80 -6.65 -67.91
N ASP A 50 -63.79 -5.77 -67.71
CA ASP A 50 -63.36 -4.63 -68.56
C ASP A 50 -64.37 -3.49 -68.92
N PRO A 51 -63.99 -2.44 -69.69
CA PRO A 51 -63.38 -1.16 -69.32
C PRO A 51 -64.30 0.06 -69.56
N SER A 52 -64.06 1.18 -68.87
CA SER A 52 -64.10 2.54 -69.48
C SER A 52 -63.87 3.64 -68.44
N ALA A 53 -62.80 4.40 -68.67
CA ALA A 53 -62.78 5.87 -68.72
C ALA A 53 -63.74 6.61 -67.74
N SER A 54 -63.20 7.12 -66.63
CA SER A 54 -62.66 8.49 -66.51
C SER A 54 -63.72 9.52 -66.10
N SER A 55 -63.69 9.95 -64.84
CA SER A 55 -63.79 11.36 -64.37
C SER A 55 -64.14 11.40 -62.89
N GLU A 56 -63.61 12.42 -62.20
CA GLU A 56 -64.01 12.90 -60.86
C GLU A 56 -63.20 12.38 -59.65
N LEU A 57 -61.99 12.93 -59.53
CA LEU A 57 -61.36 13.24 -58.24
C LEU A 57 -61.40 14.76 -58.03
N ALA A 58 -62.30 15.24 -57.18
CA ALA A 58 -62.32 16.53 -56.46
C ALA A 58 -63.58 16.54 -55.58
N LEU A 59 -63.64 16.93 -54.30
CA LEU A 59 -62.74 17.61 -53.37
C LEU A 59 -63.32 17.49 -51.93
N GLY A 60 -62.44 17.41 -50.93
CA GLY A 60 -62.69 17.70 -49.50
C GLY A 60 -62.81 16.47 -48.59
N GLY A 61 -61.95 16.19 -47.61
CA GLY A 61 -60.77 16.87 -47.09
C GLY A 61 -60.42 16.27 -45.72
N ASN A 62 -59.41 15.41 -45.67
CA ASN A 62 -58.46 15.32 -44.56
C ASN A 62 -57.14 14.77 -45.12
N GLN A 63 -56.16 15.66 -45.25
CA GLN A 63 -54.83 15.33 -45.79
C GLN A 63 -53.91 14.82 -44.69
N ALA A 64 -53.16 13.76 -44.99
CA ALA A 64 -51.78 13.65 -44.57
C ALA A 64 -50.94 13.65 -45.85
N VAL A 65 -50.32 14.80 -46.10
CA VAL A 65 -49.31 15.01 -47.13
C VAL A 65 -47.99 14.44 -46.60
N TYR A 66 -47.42 13.45 -47.29
CA TYR A 66 -45.97 13.25 -47.28
C TYR A 66 -45.38 14.04 -48.45
N SER A 67 -45.01 15.30 -48.19
CA SER A 67 -44.33 16.17 -49.15
C SER A 67 -42.84 15.88 -49.11
N GLY A 68 -42.27 15.41 -50.22
CA GLY A 68 -40.82 15.24 -50.34
C GLY A 68 -40.28 14.47 -51.54
N PHE A 69 -41.10 13.93 -52.44
CA PHE A 69 -40.60 13.27 -53.66
C PHE A 69 -40.81 14.17 -54.88
N MET A 70 -39.73 14.78 -55.36
CA MET A 70 -39.67 15.38 -56.69
C MET A 70 -39.82 14.29 -57.77
N PRO A 71 -40.57 14.52 -58.86
CA PRO A 71 -40.56 13.62 -60.01
C PRO A 71 -39.23 13.77 -60.74
N GLY A 72 -38.39 12.73 -60.71
CA GLY A 72 -37.12 12.71 -61.43
C GLY A 72 -35.92 12.04 -60.76
N LYS A 73 -36.07 11.35 -59.63
CA LYS A 73 -34.97 10.59 -59.02
C LYS A 73 -35.41 9.15 -58.78
N TYR A 74 -34.95 8.24 -59.64
CA TYR A 74 -35.03 6.81 -59.38
C TYR A 74 -34.27 6.54 -58.08
N ILE A 75 -34.97 6.19 -56.99
CA ILE A 75 -34.33 5.47 -55.90
C ILE A 75 -34.05 4.08 -56.47
N ILE A 76 -32.79 3.83 -56.81
CA ILE A 76 -32.32 2.47 -57.05
C ILE A 76 -32.54 1.73 -55.73
N LEU A 77 -33.34 0.66 -55.79
CA LEU A 77 -33.61 -0.24 -54.68
C LEU A 77 -32.28 -0.82 -54.15
N SER A 78 -31.68 -0.17 -53.16
CA SER A 78 -30.38 -0.54 -52.58
C SER A 78 -30.54 -1.61 -51.49
N PHE A 79 -31.26 -2.71 -51.79
CA PHE A 79 -31.39 -3.86 -50.89
C PHE A 79 -30.03 -4.43 -50.43
N GLY A 80 -28.96 -4.17 -51.18
CA GLY A 80 -27.59 -4.53 -50.81
C GLY A 80 -27.01 -3.67 -49.68
N LEU A 81 -27.12 -2.34 -49.78
CA LEU A 81 -26.60 -1.42 -48.76
C LEU A 81 -27.38 -1.51 -47.46
N GLU A 82 -28.70 -1.68 -47.51
CA GLU A 82 -29.53 -1.85 -46.29
C GLU A 82 -29.15 -3.13 -45.52
N LYS A 83 -28.85 -4.21 -46.23
CA LYS A 83 -28.36 -5.46 -45.62
C LYS A 83 -26.95 -5.30 -45.06
N ASP A 84 -26.06 -4.66 -45.81
CA ASP A 84 -24.69 -4.41 -45.35
C ASP A 84 -24.71 -3.50 -44.10
N ALA A 85 -25.56 -2.46 -44.07
CA ALA A 85 -25.75 -1.59 -42.91
C ALA A 85 -26.15 -2.35 -41.64
N ALA A 86 -27.05 -3.33 -41.76
CA ALA A 86 -27.45 -4.17 -40.63
C ALA A 86 -26.29 -5.02 -40.09
N VAL A 87 -25.43 -5.53 -40.98
CA VAL A 87 -24.22 -6.28 -40.59
C VAL A 87 -23.21 -5.36 -39.90
N LEU A 88 -23.00 -4.16 -40.43
CA LEU A 88 -22.11 -3.17 -39.82
C LEU A 88 -22.63 -2.73 -38.44
N ALA A 89 -23.93 -2.48 -38.30
CA ALA A 89 -24.52 -2.18 -36.98
C ALA A 89 -24.28 -3.31 -35.97
N ALA A 90 -24.40 -4.58 -36.38
CA ALA A 90 -24.09 -5.70 -35.51
C ALA A 90 -22.59 -5.76 -35.15
N LEU A 91 -21.69 -5.46 -36.08
CA LEU A 91 -20.24 -5.36 -35.81
C LEU A 91 -19.94 -4.28 -34.78
N TYR A 92 -20.55 -3.10 -34.95
CA TYR A 92 -20.42 -1.99 -34.00
C TYR A 92 -20.83 -2.40 -32.58
N GLU A 93 -22.02 -2.97 -32.42
CA GLU A 93 -22.53 -3.38 -31.11
C GLU A 93 -21.67 -4.50 -30.47
N THR A 94 -21.29 -5.51 -31.26
CA THR A 94 -20.56 -6.68 -30.74
C THR A 94 -19.11 -6.37 -30.38
N LEU A 95 -18.48 -5.45 -31.12
CA LEU A 95 -17.07 -5.11 -30.96
C LEU A 95 -16.85 -3.87 -30.08
N GLY A 96 -17.88 -3.42 -29.35
CA GLY A 96 -17.77 -2.33 -28.37
C GLY A 96 -17.69 -0.94 -29.00
N GLY A 97 -18.47 -0.69 -30.05
CA GLY A 97 -18.44 0.52 -30.88
C GLY A 97 -18.52 1.85 -30.15
N ALA A 98 -19.21 1.88 -29.01
CA ALA A 98 -19.30 3.05 -28.15
C ALA A 98 -17.94 3.48 -27.57
N ASP A 99 -17.02 2.53 -27.39
CA ASP A 99 -15.69 2.72 -26.78
C ASP A 99 -14.56 2.74 -27.83
N TRP A 100 -14.91 2.79 -29.12
CA TRP A 100 -13.93 2.94 -30.19
C TRP A 100 -13.30 4.33 -30.16
N VAL A 101 -12.04 4.42 -30.61
CA VAL A 101 -11.32 5.70 -30.70
C VAL A 101 -11.94 6.60 -31.77
N THR A 102 -12.35 5.98 -32.88
CA THR A 102 -12.87 6.58 -34.11
C THR A 102 -14.17 5.85 -34.46
N ASN A 103 -15.32 6.47 -34.18
CA ASN A 103 -16.65 5.91 -34.47
C ASN A 103 -17.57 6.89 -35.21
N GLU A 104 -17.00 7.89 -35.88
CA GLU A 104 -17.76 8.91 -36.58
C GLU A 104 -18.70 8.30 -37.62
N GLY A 105 -19.95 8.78 -37.63
CA GLY A 105 -20.99 8.32 -38.54
C GLY A 105 -21.68 7.03 -38.12
N TRP A 106 -21.02 6.13 -37.39
CA TRP A 106 -21.58 4.84 -36.99
C TRP A 106 -22.87 5.00 -36.18
N LEU A 107 -23.96 4.38 -36.64
CA LEU A 107 -25.31 4.47 -36.07
C LEU A 107 -25.91 5.90 -35.97
N VAL A 108 -25.23 6.91 -36.49
CA VAL A 108 -25.67 8.31 -36.49
C VAL A 108 -26.09 8.74 -37.89
N SER A 109 -25.30 8.42 -38.93
CA SER A 109 -25.62 8.73 -40.32
C SER A 109 -26.41 7.59 -40.98
N GLU A 110 -27.45 7.95 -41.74
CA GLU A 110 -28.19 7.01 -42.59
C GLU A 110 -27.36 6.55 -43.80
N ASN A 111 -26.35 7.31 -44.19
CA ASN A 111 -25.43 6.98 -45.26
C ASN A 111 -24.22 6.23 -44.69
N ILE A 112 -24.21 4.89 -44.79
CA ILE A 112 -23.11 4.07 -44.28
C ILE A 112 -21.75 4.31 -44.95
N GLY A 113 -21.72 5.06 -46.08
CA GLY A 113 -20.48 5.48 -46.71
C GLY A 113 -19.78 6.64 -45.99
N GLU A 114 -20.46 7.28 -45.04
CA GLU A 114 -19.88 8.30 -44.15
C GLU A 114 -19.35 7.71 -42.85
N TRP A 115 -19.56 6.41 -42.63
CA TRP A 115 -19.08 5.74 -41.42
C TRP A 115 -17.56 5.57 -41.52
N ALA A 116 -16.86 6.02 -40.48
CA ALA A 116 -15.41 5.97 -40.44
C ALA A 116 -14.90 4.55 -40.73
N GLY A 117 -13.94 4.42 -41.65
CA GLY A 117 -13.35 3.14 -42.03
C GLY A 117 -14.17 2.29 -43.00
N VAL A 118 -15.36 2.71 -43.43
CA VAL A 118 -16.19 1.95 -44.39
C VAL A 118 -15.99 2.46 -45.80
N THR A 119 -15.66 1.57 -46.74
CA THR A 119 -15.61 1.89 -48.18
C THR A 119 -16.74 1.17 -48.92
N ILE A 120 -17.43 1.89 -49.81
CA ILE A 120 -18.50 1.37 -50.65
C ILE A 120 -18.06 1.40 -52.11
N THR A 121 -18.19 0.26 -52.79
CA THR A 121 -17.99 0.13 -54.23
C THR A 121 -19.22 -0.54 -54.84
N ASN A 122 -19.76 0.02 -55.93
CA ASN A 122 -20.92 -0.53 -56.63
C ASN A 122 -22.14 -0.83 -55.71
N GLN A 123 -22.44 0.08 -54.78
CA GLN A 123 -23.53 -0.04 -53.80
C GLN A 123 -23.40 -1.27 -52.87
N ARG A 124 -22.19 -1.68 -52.54
CA ARG A 124 -21.89 -2.70 -51.51
C ARG A 124 -20.65 -2.31 -50.73
N VAL A 125 -20.56 -2.74 -49.48
CA VAL A 125 -19.33 -2.55 -48.69
C VAL A 125 -18.22 -3.40 -49.28
N SER A 126 -17.09 -2.74 -49.60
CA SER A 126 -15.90 -3.35 -50.22
C SER A 126 -14.68 -3.33 -49.30
N ALA A 127 -14.58 -2.40 -48.35
CA ALA A 127 -13.51 -2.42 -47.36
C ALA A 127 -13.96 -1.98 -45.96
N LEU A 128 -13.34 -2.57 -44.94
CA LEU A 128 -13.44 -2.18 -43.53
C LEU A 128 -12.05 -1.93 -42.97
N MET A 129 -11.73 -0.67 -42.74
CA MET A 129 -10.43 -0.18 -42.25
C MET A 129 -10.59 0.40 -40.85
N LEU A 130 -10.46 -0.43 -39.82
CA LEU A 130 -10.57 -0.04 -38.42
C LEU A 130 -9.33 -0.42 -37.59
N PRO A 131 -8.10 -0.11 -38.06
CA PRO A 131 -6.89 -0.40 -37.29
C PRO A 131 -6.80 0.50 -36.05
N SER A 132 -6.20 0.00 -34.97
CA SER A 132 -5.92 0.79 -33.75
C SER A 132 -7.15 1.49 -33.16
N ASN A 133 -8.32 0.85 -33.24
CA ASN A 133 -9.60 1.48 -32.94
C ASN A 133 -10.28 0.95 -31.68
N ASN A 134 -9.54 0.25 -30.82
CA ASN A 134 -10.04 -0.37 -29.60
C ASN A 134 -11.21 -1.36 -29.83
N LEU A 135 -11.27 -2.06 -30.96
CA LEU A 135 -12.26 -3.13 -31.16
C LEU A 135 -12.01 -4.28 -30.18
N GLN A 136 -13.06 -4.78 -29.54
CA GLN A 136 -12.96 -5.82 -28.50
C GLN A 136 -13.84 -7.04 -28.84
N ASN A 137 -13.88 -8.05 -27.98
CA ASN A 137 -14.78 -9.21 -28.07
C ASN A 137 -14.60 -10.07 -29.35
N GLU A 138 -15.68 -10.64 -29.87
CA GLU A 138 -15.68 -11.60 -30.98
C GLU A 138 -16.28 -10.97 -32.23
N VAL A 139 -15.65 -11.17 -33.39
CA VAL A 139 -16.26 -10.78 -34.67
C VAL A 139 -17.45 -11.71 -34.97
N PRO A 140 -18.66 -11.17 -35.19
CA PRO A 140 -19.85 -11.97 -35.45
C PRO A 140 -19.80 -12.66 -36.82
N GLU A 141 -20.36 -13.87 -36.90
CA GLU A 141 -20.52 -14.64 -38.15
C GLU A 141 -21.28 -13.88 -39.25
N LEU A 142 -22.06 -12.86 -38.89
CA LEU A 142 -22.80 -12.00 -39.82
C LEU A 142 -21.88 -11.27 -40.80
N ILE A 143 -20.59 -11.04 -40.47
CA ILE A 143 -19.65 -10.36 -41.36
C ILE A 143 -19.54 -11.05 -42.74
N LYS A 144 -19.79 -12.36 -42.81
CA LYS A 144 -19.78 -13.15 -44.06
C LYS A 144 -20.88 -12.74 -45.04
N ASN A 145 -21.90 -12.00 -44.59
CA ASN A 145 -22.98 -11.50 -45.44
C ASN A 145 -22.56 -10.27 -46.27
N LEU A 146 -21.41 -9.65 -45.98
CA LEU A 146 -20.79 -8.61 -46.80
C LEU A 146 -20.17 -9.22 -48.06
N ALA A 147 -21.03 -9.64 -48.98
CA ALA A 147 -20.66 -10.48 -50.13
C ALA A 147 -19.66 -9.86 -51.13
N LYS A 148 -19.39 -8.54 -51.02
CA LYS A 148 -18.44 -7.80 -51.86
C LYS A 148 -17.25 -7.25 -51.08
N LEU A 149 -17.08 -7.67 -49.83
CA LEU A 149 -15.96 -7.25 -49.00
C LEU A 149 -14.65 -7.86 -49.53
N GLU A 150 -13.70 -7.00 -49.82
CA GLU A 150 -12.39 -7.32 -50.42
C GLU A 150 -11.25 -7.11 -49.40
N HIS A 151 -11.35 -6.09 -48.55
CA HIS A 151 -10.31 -5.76 -47.58
C HIS A 151 -10.85 -5.57 -46.16
N ILE A 152 -10.22 -6.24 -45.20
CA ILE A 152 -10.44 -6.05 -43.77
C ILE A 152 -9.10 -5.71 -43.11
N ASP A 153 -9.07 -4.57 -42.41
CA ASP A 153 -7.98 -4.20 -41.51
C ASP A 153 -8.53 -3.95 -40.11
N PHE A 154 -8.33 -4.93 -39.23
CA PHE A 154 -8.61 -4.86 -37.79
C PHE A 154 -7.33 -4.92 -36.97
N SER A 155 -6.17 -4.58 -37.54
CA SER A 155 -4.88 -4.63 -36.86
C SER A 155 -4.84 -3.75 -35.60
N ASN A 156 -4.03 -4.15 -34.62
CA ASN A 156 -3.83 -3.41 -33.37
C ASN A 156 -5.11 -3.14 -32.56
N ASN A 157 -5.90 -4.18 -32.31
CA ASN A 157 -7.11 -4.09 -31.52
C ASN A 157 -7.06 -5.08 -30.33
N GLN A 158 -8.22 -5.45 -29.78
CA GLN A 158 -8.35 -6.38 -28.66
C GLN A 158 -9.32 -7.53 -28.97
N ILE A 159 -9.51 -7.84 -30.25
CA ILE A 159 -10.42 -8.90 -30.71
C ILE A 159 -9.90 -10.25 -30.23
N ARG A 160 -10.80 -11.08 -29.71
CA ARG A 160 -10.51 -12.38 -29.09
C ARG A 160 -10.87 -13.58 -29.97
N LYS A 161 -11.71 -13.39 -30.98
CA LYS A 161 -12.13 -14.45 -31.90
C LYS A 161 -12.54 -13.93 -33.28
N LEU A 162 -12.24 -14.73 -34.30
CA LEU A 162 -12.70 -14.51 -35.69
C LEU A 162 -13.51 -15.71 -36.18
N PRO A 163 -14.56 -15.48 -36.98
CA PRO A 163 -15.24 -16.53 -37.71
C PRO A 163 -14.37 -17.04 -38.87
N ASP A 164 -14.82 -18.11 -39.53
CA ASP A 164 -14.19 -18.58 -40.77
C ASP A 164 -14.60 -17.70 -41.96
N LEU A 165 -13.68 -16.84 -42.39
CA LEU A 165 -13.82 -15.92 -43.51
C LEU A 165 -13.23 -16.48 -44.81
N SER A 166 -12.58 -17.66 -44.77
CA SER A 166 -11.92 -18.25 -45.95
C SER A 166 -12.91 -18.60 -47.08
N GLY A 167 -14.20 -18.73 -46.76
CA GLY A 167 -15.28 -18.96 -47.71
C GLY A 167 -15.85 -17.69 -48.36
N MET A 168 -15.36 -16.50 -48.02
CA MET A 168 -15.84 -15.25 -48.62
C MET A 168 -15.26 -15.09 -50.04
N PRO A 169 -16.11 -14.91 -51.08
CA PRO A 169 -15.69 -15.09 -52.47
C PRO A 169 -14.78 -13.98 -53.02
N ASN A 170 -14.75 -12.80 -52.39
CA ASN A 170 -13.96 -11.66 -52.86
C ASN A 170 -12.94 -11.18 -51.81
N LEU A 171 -12.81 -11.85 -50.66
CA LEU A 171 -11.92 -11.38 -49.61
C LEU A 171 -10.46 -11.65 -49.99
N GLU A 172 -9.70 -10.58 -50.21
CA GLU A 172 -8.30 -10.63 -50.64
C GLU A 172 -7.35 -10.34 -49.49
N THR A 173 -7.70 -9.34 -48.65
CA THR A 173 -6.86 -8.86 -47.55
C THR A 173 -7.55 -9.04 -46.20
N LEU A 174 -6.84 -9.61 -45.24
CA LEU A 174 -7.23 -9.67 -43.83
C LEU A 174 -6.02 -9.33 -42.94
N LYS A 175 -6.08 -8.21 -42.23
CA LYS A 175 -5.07 -7.82 -41.24
C LYS A 175 -5.64 -7.85 -39.84
N VAL A 176 -5.05 -8.70 -38.99
CA VAL A 176 -5.53 -8.98 -37.63
C VAL A 176 -4.37 -9.16 -36.65
N GLU A 177 -3.15 -8.78 -37.02
CA GLU A 177 -2.01 -8.65 -36.10
C GLU A 177 -2.35 -7.71 -34.92
N GLU A 178 -1.60 -7.85 -33.83
CA GLU A 178 -1.73 -7.03 -32.63
C GLU A 178 -3.13 -7.08 -31.98
N ASN A 179 -3.81 -8.23 -32.09
CA ASN A 179 -5.07 -8.55 -31.40
C ASN A 179 -4.86 -9.58 -30.29
N ARG A 180 -5.91 -10.24 -29.80
CA ARG A 180 -5.83 -11.31 -28.78
C ARG A 180 -6.41 -12.62 -29.31
N LEU A 181 -6.11 -12.96 -30.56
CA LEU A 181 -6.69 -14.10 -31.25
C LEU A 181 -5.91 -15.39 -30.96
N GLY A 182 -6.63 -16.48 -30.70
CA GLY A 182 -6.04 -17.81 -30.58
C GLY A 182 -5.86 -18.52 -31.93
N PHE A 183 -5.02 -19.55 -31.96
CA PHE A 183 -4.72 -20.35 -33.16
C PHE A 183 -5.96 -20.90 -33.88
N GLU A 184 -7.03 -21.25 -33.17
CA GLU A 184 -8.26 -21.74 -33.80
C GLU A 184 -8.87 -20.71 -34.78
N SER A 185 -8.90 -19.43 -34.40
CA SER A 185 -9.43 -18.36 -35.24
C SER A 185 -8.53 -18.10 -36.45
N LEU A 186 -7.21 -18.16 -36.24
CA LEU A 186 -6.22 -17.80 -37.24
C LEU A 186 -6.04 -18.90 -38.30
N ILE A 187 -6.02 -20.17 -37.88
CA ILE A 187 -5.82 -21.33 -38.78
C ILE A 187 -6.98 -21.46 -39.78
N LYS A 188 -8.21 -21.12 -39.39
CA LYS A 188 -9.38 -21.16 -40.29
C LYS A 188 -9.22 -20.20 -41.48
N ASN A 189 -8.53 -19.09 -41.26
CA ASN A 189 -8.39 -17.98 -42.23
C ASN A 189 -7.06 -17.98 -42.99
N LYS A 190 -6.17 -18.94 -42.73
CA LYS A 190 -4.79 -18.96 -43.23
C LYS A 190 -4.61 -18.97 -44.76
N ASN A 191 -5.67 -19.32 -45.51
CA ASN A 191 -5.62 -19.42 -46.97
C ASN A 191 -6.04 -18.12 -47.68
N ILE A 192 -6.35 -17.05 -46.95
CA ILE A 192 -6.60 -15.72 -47.52
C ILE A 192 -5.28 -15.20 -48.09
N ALA A 193 -5.33 -14.56 -49.27
CA ALA A 193 -4.15 -14.24 -50.08
C ALA A 193 -3.17 -13.28 -49.39
N ASP A 194 -3.68 -12.16 -48.86
CA ASP A 194 -2.93 -11.17 -48.10
C ASP A 194 -3.37 -11.22 -46.63
N TYR A 195 -2.78 -12.15 -45.87
CA TYR A 195 -3.17 -12.42 -44.48
C TYR A 195 -2.05 -12.07 -43.49
N SER A 196 -2.28 -11.01 -42.69
CA SER A 196 -1.39 -10.58 -41.62
C SER A 196 -2.01 -10.91 -40.26
N TYR A 197 -1.29 -11.69 -39.44
CA TYR A 197 -1.82 -12.25 -38.20
C TYR A 197 -0.83 -12.27 -37.02
N ALA A 198 0.44 -11.93 -37.23
CA ALA A 198 1.46 -11.95 -36.19
C ALA A 198 2.14 -10.56 -36.09
N PRO A 199 2.49 -10.11 -34.87
CA PRO A 199 2.33 -10.77 -33.57
C PRO A 199 0.88 -10.71 -33.04
N GLN A 200 0.60 -11.36 -31.91
CA GLN A 200 -0.63 -11.19 -31.12
C GLN A 200 -0.28 -10.74 -29.69
N LYS A 201 -1.14 -9.93 -29.08
CA LYS A 201 -1.10 -9.57 -27.66
C LYS A 201 -1.42 -10.79 -26.79
N ARG A 202 -0.99 -10.73 -25.53
CA ARG A 202 -1.22 -11.81 -24.56
C ARG A 202 -2.68 -12.26 -24.48
N TYR A 203 -2.90 -13.56 -24.62
CA TYR A 203 -4.20 -14.21 -24.69
C TYR A 203 -4.84 -14.40 -23.31
N GLY A 204 -6.16 -14.30 -23.23
CA GLY A 204 -6.90 -14.51 -21.99
C GLY A 204 -6.81 -13.34 -21.00
N PHE A 205 -6.92 -13.67 -19.71
CA PHE A 205 -7.02 -12.72 -18.60
C PHE A 205 -5.99 -13.03 -17.52
N THR A 206 -5.57 -12.00 -16.80
CA THR A 206 -4.73 -12.18 -15.62
C THR A 206 -5.57 -12.82 -14.52
N LYS A 207 -5.03 -13.84 -13.85
CA LYS A 207 -5.60 -14.41 -12.63
C LYS A 207 -4.63 -14.18 -11.48
N SER A 208 -5.17 -14.05 -10.27
CA SER A 208 -4.37 -13.97 -9.06
C SER A 208 -5.06 -14.82 -8.00
N ASP A 209 -4.34 -15.79 -7.47
CA ASP A 209 -4.81 -16.65 -6.39
C ASP A 209 -3.76 -16.67 -5.26
N THR A 210 -4.24 -16.74 -4.03
CA THR A 210 -3.42 -17.00 -2.84
C THR A 210 -3.74 -18.41 -2.36
N VAL A 211 -2.71 -19.18 -2.05
CA VAL A 211 -2.81 -20.59 -1.67
C VAL A 211 -1.99 -20.80 -0.40
N GLU A 212 -2.49 -21.62 0.52
CA GLU A 212 -1.76 -22.03 1.72
C GLU A 212 -0.45 -22.74 1.32
N ALA A 213 0.67 -22.31 1.90
CA ALA A 213 1.98 -22.92 1.71
C ALA A 213 1.92 -24.42 2.06
N GLY A 214 2.63 -25.27 1.32
CA GLY A 214 2.50 -26.73 1.49
C GLY A 214 1.45 -27.38 0.57
N GLN A 215 0.45 -26.62 0.09
CA GLN A 215 -0.65 -27.20 -0.69
C GLN A 215 -0.30 -27.38 -2.16
N ALA A 216 -0.87 -28.43 -2.76
CA ALA A 216 -0.80 -28.64 -4.20
C ALA A 216 -1.76 -27.69 -4.93
N TYR A 217 -1.28 -27.07 -6.02
CA TYR A 217 -2.08 -26.19 -6.85
C TYR A 217 -1.93 -26.53 -8.34
N GLN A 218 -3.06 -26.61 -9.05
CA GLN A 218 -3.07 -26.92 -10.48
C GLN A 218 -3.32 -25.67 -11.32
N LEU A 219 -2.27 -25.20 -11.99
CA LEU A 219 -2.37 -24.17 -13.02
C LEU A 219 -3.04 -24.75 -14.27
N VAL A 220 -3.97 -23.99 -14.85
CA VAL A 220 -4.64 -24.36 -16.10
C VAL A 220 -4.71 -23.15 -17.03
N ALA A 221 -4.14 -23.30 -18.23
CA ALA A 221 -4.21 -22.33 -19.31
C ALA A 221 -4.47 -23.03 -20.64
N THR A 222 -5.28 -22.44 -21.50
CA THR A 222 -5.56 -23.01 -22.82
C THR A 222 -5.74 -21.91 -23.84
N VAL A 223 -5.04 -22.05 -24.97
CA VAL A 223 -5.30 -21.29 -26.19
C VAL A 223 -6.01 -22.24 -27.17
N PRO A 224 -7.21 -21.92 -27.67
CA PRO A 224 -7.90 -22.76 -28.64
C PRO A 224 -7.07 -22.96 -29.92
N GLY A 225 -6.98 -24.20 -30.39
CA GLY A 225 -6.27 -24.56 -31.62
C GLY A 225 -5.88 -26.03 -31.64
N LYS A 226 -6.12 -26.70 -32.78
CA LYS A 226 -5.71 -28.10 -32.95
C LYS A 226 -4.23 -28.16 -33.33
N GLY A 227 -3.47 -29.03 -32.65
CA GLY A 227 -2.04 -29.21 -32.91
C GLY A 227 -1.13 -28.15 -32.26
N ASN A 228 -1.66 -27.40 -31.28
CA ASN A 228 -0.86 -26.48 -30.47
C ASN A 228 0.21 -27.24 -29.68
N VAL A 229 1.37 -26.61 -29.55
CA VAL A 229 2.49 -27.04 -28.69
C VAL A 229 2.59 -26.03 -27.55
N TYR A 230 2.82 -26.52 -26.34
CA TYR A 230 2.74 -25.74 -25.12
C TYR A 230 4.08 -25.78 -24.37
N GLN A 231 4.40 -24.68 -23.69
CA GLN A 231 5.52 -24.59 -22.74
C GLN A 231 5.16 -23.57 -21.65
N TRP A 232 5.18 -23.97 -20.38
CA TRP A 232 5.01 -23.03 -19.28
C TRP A 232 6.29 -22.24 -19.03
N LEU A 233 6.09 -20.97 -18.68
CA LEU A 233 7.11 -20.02 -18.27
C LEU A 233 6.79 -19.57 -16.84
N PHE A 234 7.81 -19.38 -16.02
CA PHE A 234 7.74 -18.92 -14.63
C PHE A 234 8.57 -17.65 -14.45
N ASP A 235 8.03 -16.68 -13.73
CA ASP A 235 8.61 -15.37 -13.47
C ASP A 235 8.56 -15.12 -11.97
N ASP A 236 9.72 -14.91 -11.34
CA ASP A 236 9.83 -14.74 -9.89
C ASP A 236 9.50 -13.29 -9.49
N PHE A 237 8.82 -13.14 -8.36
CA PHE A 237 8.65 -11.84 -7.70
C PHE A 237 9.68 -11.72 -6.57
N PRO A 238 10.33 -10.56 -6.36
CA PRO A 238 9.99 -9.22 -6.85
C PRO A 238 10.85 -8.73 -8.05
N LYS A 239 11.71 -9.55 -8.63
CA LYS A 239 12.63 -9.17 -9.71
C LYS A 239 12.32 -9.96 -10.98
N PRO A 240 11.47 -9.44 -11.89
CA PRO A 240 11.10 -10.14 -13.11
C PRO A 240 12.22 -10.10 -14.15
N ASP A 241 13.38 -10.68 -13.82
CA ASP A 241 14.52 -10.81 -14.70
C ASP A 241 14.29 -12.02 -15.63
N GLU A 242 13.40 -11.82 -16.62
CA GLU A 242 13.05 -12.75 -17.70
C GLU A 242 12.45 -14.10 -17.30
N ALA A 243 11.16 -14.31 -17.60
CA ALA A 243 10.52 -15.59 -17.32
C ALA A 243 11.23 -16.79 -17.94
N VAL A 244 11.46 -17.81 -17.11
CA VAL A 244 12.22 -19.02 -17.41
C VAL A 244 11.28 -20.16 -17.80
N GLU A 245 11.70 -21.01 -18.75
CA GLU A 245 10.95 -22.22 -19.11
C GLU A 245 10.91 -23.23 -17.97
N VAL A 246 9.71 -23.65 -17.58
CA VAL A 246 9.53 -24.72 -16.60
C VAL A 246 9.77 -26.07 -17.29
N ALA A 247 10.86 -26.75 -16.93
CA ALA A 247 11.29 -27.97 -17.59
C ALA A 247 10.17 -29.06 -17.61
N GLY A 248 9.87 -29.57 -18.80
CA GLY A 248 8.87 -30.65 -18.98
C GLY A 248 7.40 -30.20 -18.87
N ALA A 249 7.13 -28.93 -18.57
CA ALA A 249 5.78 -28.39 -18.46
C ALA A 249 5.19 -28.04 -19.83
N ASN A 250 4.90 -29.07 -20.64
CA ASN A 250 4.48 -28.95 -22.04
C ASN A 250 3.00 -29.27 -22.29
N LYS A 251 2.17 -29.11 -21.25
CA LYS A 251 0.72 -29.36 -21.29
C LYS A 251 -0.04 -28.09 -20.92
N THR A 252 -1.35 -28.09 -21.17
CA THR A 252 -2.28 -27.01 -20.76
C THR A 252 -2.48 -26.92 -19.25
N SER A 253 -1.99 -27.88 -18.49
CA SER A 253 -1.98 -27.86 -17.03
C SER A 253 -0.58 -28.12 -16.49
N LEU A 254 -0.27 -27.47 -15.38
CA LEU A 254 0.95 -27.65 -14.60
C LEU A 254 0.52 -27.88 -13.15
N MET A 255 0.98 -28.98 -12.55
CA MET A 255 0.75 -29.27 -11.14
C MET A 255 1.94 -28.80 -10.34
N LEU A 256 1.70 -27.88 -9.40
CA LEU A 256 2.62 -27.54 -8.33
C LEU A 256 2.26 -28.45 -7.15
N THR A 257 3.18 -29.27 -6.69
CA THR A 257 2.90 -30.28 -5.65
C THR A 257 2.90 -29.70 -4.25
N ASP A 258 3.66 -28.63 -4.07
CA ASP A 258 3.89 -27.95 -2.81
C ASP A 258 4.19 -26.49 -3.16
N ILE A 259 3.27 -25.58 -2.85
CA ILE A 259 3.47 -24.16 -3.12
C ILE A 259 4.32 -23.53 -1.99
N ASP A 260 5.39 -22.85 -2.37
CA ASP A 260 6.36 -22.26 -1.44
C ASP A 260 6.89 -20.92 -1.97
N TYR A 261 7.80 -20.30 -1.23
CA TYR A 261 8.41 -19.02 -1.63
C TYR A 261 9.19 -19.09 -2.95
N SER A 262 9.77 -20.25 -3.29
CA SER A 262 10.59 -20.42 -4.49
C SER A 262 9.79 -20.59 -5.78
N ASN A 263 8.53 -21.01 -5.65
CA ASN A 263 7.67 -21.33 -6.79
C ASN A 263 6.37 -20.51 -6.83
N MET A 264 6.08 -19.69 -5.82
CA MET A 264 5.11 -18.61 -5.95
C MET A 264 5.64 -17.57 -6.95
N GLY A 265 4.76 -16.99 -7.76
CA GLY A 265 5.17 -16.11 -8.83
C GLY A 265 4.15 -16.00 -9.95
N ALA A 266 4.58 -15.45 -11.09
CA ALA A 266 3.74 -15.32 -12.26
C ALA A 266 4.03 -16.45 -13.26
N TYR A 267 3.00 -17.25 -13.57
CA TYR A 267 3.06 -18.29 -14.58
C TYR A 267 2.36 -17.86 -15.86
N ARG A 268 2.97 -18.15 -17.01
CA ARG A 268 2.36 -17.92 -18.33
C ARG A 268 2.59 -19.10 -19.27
N LEU A 269 1.63 -19.37 -20.14
CA LEU A 269 1.72 -20.45 -21.11
C LEU A 269 2.14 -19.87 -22.48
N LYS A 270 3.30 -20.27 -22.97
CA LYS A 270 3.76 -20.04 -24.33
C LYS A 270 3.19 -21.12 -25.25
N VAL A 271 2.60 -20.71 -26.36
CA VAL A 271 1.90 -21.58 -27.31
C VAL A 271 2.39 -21.30 -28.73
N THR A 272 2.77 -22.36 -29.43
CA THR A 272 3.12 -22.33 -30.86
C THR A 272 2.28 -23.34 -31.64
N ASN A 273 2.20 -23.20 -32.96
CA ASN A 273 1.49 -24.16 -33.81
C ASN A 273 2.21 -24.34 -35.16
N PRO A 274 2.50 -25.58 -35.61
CA PRO A 274 3.15 -25.83 -36.90
C PRO A 274 2.38 -25.30 -38.12
N ALA A 275 1.07 -25.08 -38.02
CA ALA A 275 0.26 -24.52 -39.10
C ALA A 275 0.47 -23.01 -39.30
N LEU A 276 1.02 -22.31 -38.32
CA LEU A 276 1.34 -20.88 -38.32
C LEU A 276 2.72 -20.67 -37.63
N PRO A 277 3.83 -21.05 -38.28
CA PRO A 277 5.15 -21.13 -37.64
C PRO A 277 5.73 -19.78 -37.20
N ASP A 278 5.24 -18.68 -37.77
CA ASP A 278 5.72 -17.32 -37.48
C ASP A 278 5.00 -16.70 -36.26
N LEU A 279 4.07 -17.42 -35.62
CA LEU A 279 3.29 -16.94 -34.50
C LEU A 279 3.60 -17.67 -33.20
N GLU A 280 3.93 -16.87 -32.20
CA GLU A 280 4.00 -17.26 -30.80
C GLU A 280 2.93 -16.50 -30.02
N ILE A 281 2.16 -17.21 -29.18
CA ILE A 281 1.17 -16.62 -28.30
C ILE A 281 1.53 -16.95 -26.86
N GLU A 282 1.66 -15.91 -26.04
CA GLU A 282 1.69 -16.08 -24.58
C GLU A 282 0.30 -15.82 -23.99
N THR A 283 -0.07 -16.54 -22.94
CA THR A 283 -1.22 -16.17 -22.12
C THR A 283 -0.88 -14.99 -21.20
N ARG A 284 -1.91 -14.32 -20.68
CA ARG A 284 -1.74 -13.44 -19.52
C ARG A 284 -1.33 -14.23 -18.27
N ASN A 285 -0.79 -13.52 -17.29
CA ASN A 285 -0.21 -14.09 -16.09
C ASN A 285 -1.26 -14.79 -15.22
N GLN A 286 -0.86 -15.91 -14.63
CA GLN A 286 -1.51 -16.49 -13.47
C GLN A 286 -0.56 -16.28 -12.29
N ASN A 287 -0.86 -15.28 -11.47
CA ASN A 287 -0.08 -14.92 -10.30
C ASN A 287 -0.54 -15.83 -9.16
N ILE A 288 0.37 -16.65 -8.64
CA ILE A 288 0.09 -17.52 -7.50
C ILE A 288 0.96 -17.05 -6.34
N TRP A 289 0.33 -16.77 -5.21
CA TRP A 289 0.99 -16.41 -3.97
C TRP A 289 0.86 -17.56 -2.98
N ALA A 290 1.96 -17.88 -2.29
CA ALA A 290 1.94 -18.77 -1.14
C ALA A 290 1.73 -17.92 0.13
N ALA A 291 0.85 -18.35 1.02
CA ALA A 291 0.58 -17.69 2.30
C ALA A 291 0.55 -18.70 3.44
N THR A 292 0.81 -18.24 4.65
CA THR A 292 0.71 -19.04 5.87
C THR A 292 0.14 -18.20 7.00
N ASP A 293 -0.55 -18.85 7.92
CA ASP A 293 -0.89 -18.23 9.19
C ASP A 293 0.35 -18.21 10.08
N ILE A 294 0.55 -17.10 10.80
CA ILE A 294 1.61 -16.94 11.79
C ILE A 294 0.95 -16.91 13.16
N TYR A 295 1.40 -17.77 14.06
CA TYR A 295 0.83 -17.88 15.39
C TYR A 295 1.87 -18.32 16.41
N GLY A 296 1.57 -18.09 17.67
CA GLY A 296 2.41 -18.49 18.79
C GLY A 296 1.98 -17.80 20.08
N LYS A 297 2.83 -17.89 21.10
CA LYS A 297 2.60 -17.28 22.40
C LYS A 297 3.57 -16.17 22.70
N VAL A 298 3.09 -15.17 23.42
CA VAL A 298 3.92 -14.09 23.94
C VAL A 298 4.10 -14.24 25.44
N TYR A 299 5.35 -14.40 25.88
CA TYR A 299 5.73 -14.43 27.28
C TYR A 299 6.13 -13.03 27.71
N ALA A 300 5.47 -12.54 28.75
CA ALA A 300 5.80 -11.28 29.37
C ALA A 300 7.18 -11.35 30.03
N ASP A 301 7.53 -12.46 30.71
CA ASP A 301 8.79 -12.67 31.45
C ASP A 301 9.52 -14.01 31.26
N ASP A 302 10.77 -14.06 31.73
CA ASP A 302 11.62 -15.25 31.78
C ASP A 302 11.16 -16.28 32.83
N GLN A 303 10.12 -15.98 33.61
CA GLN A 303 9.45 -16.92 34.52
C GLN A 303 8.26 -17.63 33.87
N GLY A 304 7.96 -17.34 32.59
CA GLY A 304 6.89 -17.97 31.82
C GLY A 304 5.51 -17.36 32.05
N ASN A 305 5.42 -16.15 32.61
CA ASN A 305 4.15 -15.41 32.65
C ASN A 305 3.80 -14.93 31.25
N LEU A 306 2.52 -15.04 30.89
CA LEU A 306 2.03 -14.69 29.55
C LEU A 306 1.67 -13.21 29.46
N LEU A 307 1.91 -12.61 28.30
CA LEU A 307 1.40 -11.28 27.98
C LEU A 307 -0.06 -11.43 27.55
N THR A 308 -1.00 -10.97 28.36
CA THR A 308 -2.45 -11.18 28.10
C THR A 308 -3.16 -9.95 27.51
N ASP A 309 -2.39 -8.91 27.17
CA ASP A 309 -2.90 -7.63 26.67
C ASP A 309 -1.80 -6.88 25.91
N GLY A 310 -1.99 -6.77 24.60
CA GLY A 310 -1.01 -6.23 23.66
C GLY A 310 -1.38 -6.58 22.22
N GLN A 311 -0.46 -6.32 21.30
CA GLN A 311 -0.64 -6.54 19.87
C GLN A 311 0.67 -6.98 19.26
N VAL A 312 0.60 -7.91 18.31
CA VAL A 312 1.72 -8.30 17.45
C VAL A 312 1.51 -7.66 16.09
N GLU A 313 2.52 -6.94 15.61
CA GLU A 313 2.55 -6.28 14.31
C GLU A 313 3.61 -6.95 13.44
N ILE A 314 3.28 -7.21 12.18
CA ILE A 314 4.23 -7.77 11.21
C ILE A 314 4.52 -6.75 10.11
N TYR A 315 5.80 -6.48 9.91
CA TYR A 315 6.31 -5.51 8.96
C TYR A 315 7.03 -6.24 7.84
N ARG A 316 6.59 -6.01 6.59
CA ARG A 316 7.28 -6.60 5.44
C ARG A 316 8.51 -5.77 5.11
N ILE A 317 9.64 -6.43 4.97
CA ILE A 317 10.91 -5.78 4.64
C ILE A 317 10.95 -5.51 3.14
N PHE A 318 11.13 -4.24 2.79
CA PHE A 318 11.44 -3.75 1.46
C PHE A 318 12.54 -2.66 1.57
N ASP A 319 13.12 -2.24 0.45
CA ASP A 319 14.00 -1.06 0.44
C ASP A 319 13.19 0.20 0.80
N GLY A 320 13.39 0.77 1.99
CA GLY A 320 12.68 1.96 2.48
C GLY A 320 11.98 1.76 3.84
N PRO A 321 11.08 2.68 4.26
CA PRO A 321 10.31 2.51 5.49
C PRO A 321 9.46 1.24 5.42
N PHE A 322 9.45 0.45 6.48
CA PHE A 322 8.71 -0.80 6.46
C PHE A 322 7.22 -0.51 6.51
N THR A 323 6.46 -1.13 5.62
CA THR A 323 5.01 -1.03 5.64
C THR A 323 4.46 -2.09 6.58
N LEU A 324 3.58 -1.66 7.49
CA LEU A 324 2.80 -2.60 8.29
C LEU A 324 2.04 -3.52 7.33
N SER A 325 2.33 -4.81 7.39
CA SER A 325 1.68 -5.81 6.56
C SER A 325 0.36 -6.22 7.19
N ASP A 326 0.37 -6.54 8.49
CA ASP A 326 -0.83 -6.83 9.26
C ASP A 326 -0.55 -6.74 10.77
N SER A 327 -1.58 -6.95 11.60
CA SER A 327 -1.44 -6.99 13.06
C SER A 327 -2.53 -7.84 13.72
N SER A 328 -2.23 -8.40 14.89
CA SER A 328 -3.14 -9.22 15.67
C SER A 328 -3.11 -8.86 17.15
N VAL A 329 -4.28 -8.80 17.78
CA VAL A 329 -4.40 -8.55 19.22
C VAL A 329 -4.12 -9.84 19.98
N ILE A 330 -3.37 -9.74 21.07
CA ILE A 330 -3.03 -10.88 21.92
C ILE A 330 -4.24 -11.24 22.80
N ASP A 331 -4.61 -12.51 22.84
CA ASP A 331 -5.75 -12.99 23.62
C ASP A 331 -5.43 -13.13 25.13
N SER A 332 -6.43 -13.49 25.93
CA SER A 332 -6.28 -13.66 27.37
C SER A 332 -5.40 -14.86 27.78
N GLU A 333 -5.07 -15.74 26.84
CA GLU A 333 -4.19 -16.90 27.01
C GLU A 333 -2.78 -16.64 26.44
N GLY A 334 -2.51 -15.41 25.99
CA GLY A 334 -1.22 -14.99 25.43
C GLY A 334 -0.97 -15.44 23.99
N ASN A 335 -1.98 -15.96 23.30
CA ASN A 335 -1.85 -16.37 21.90
C ASN A 335 -2.08 -15.18 20.97
N TYR A 336 -1.40 -15.21 19.83
CA TYR A 336 -1.69 -14.34 18.69
C TYR A 336 -1.79 -15.17 17.41
N VAL A 337 -2.56 -14.69 16.44
CA VAL A 337 -2.69 -15.29 15.11
C VAL A 337 -2.82 -14.19 14.07
N ILE A 338 -1.96 -14.19 13.07
CA ILE A 338 -2.03 -13.35 11.87
C ILE A 338 -2.29 -14.28 10.69
N GLU A 339 -3.47 -14.17 10.08
CA GLU A 339 -3.94 -15.09 9.04
C GLU A 339 -3.42 -14.66 7.66
N ASP A 340 -3.27 -15.62 6.74
CA ASP A 340 -3.01 -15.39 5.31
C ASP A 340 -1.77 -14.52 4.99
N VAL A 341 -0.70 -14.61 5.78
CA VAL A 341 0.54 -13.87 5.52
C VAL A 341 1.27 -14.44 4.32
N VAL A 342 1.32 -13.67 3.23
CA VAL A 342 2.08 -14.04 2.02
C VAL A 342 3.56 -14.18 2.34
N LEU A 343 4.18 -15.28 1.92
CA LEU A 343 5.59 -15.58 2.22
C LEU A 343 6.55 -14.45 1.79
N GLY A 344 7.63 -14.27 2.54
CA GLY A 344 8.50 -13.11 2.42
C GLY A 344 9.44 -12.90 3.60
N ASP A 345 10.00 -11.70 3.64
CA ASP A 345 10.94 -11.25 4.68
C ASP A 345 10.23 -10.27 5.59
N PHE A 346 10.28 -10.54 6.89
CA PHE A 346 9.50 -9.79 7.86
C PHE A 346 10.29 -9.47 9.13
N ILE A 347 9.84 -8.42 9.83
CA ILE A 347 10.13 -8.18 11.23
C ILE A 347 8.81 -8.20 12.00
N LEU A 348 8.79 -8.90 13.13
CA LEU A 348 7.68 -8.92 14.08
C LEU A 348 7.98 -7.97 15.23
N LEU A 349 7.03 -7.09 15.55
CA LEU A 349 7.07 -6.19 16.69
C LEU A 349 5.90 -6.50 17.62
N VAL A 350 6.18 -6.75 18.88
CA VAL A 350 5.17 -6.91 19.92
C VAL A 350 5.06 -5.64 20.74
N LYS A 351 3.86 -5.09 20.82
CA LYS A 351 3.50 -3.93 21.65
C LYS A 351 2.66 -4.38 22.84
N ASN A 352 3.16 -4.17 24.05
CA ASN A 352 2.39 -4.40 25.26
C ASN A 352 1.40 -3.26 25.55
N ASN A 353 0.41 -3.53 26.41
CA ASN A 353 -0.34 -2.46 27.05
C ASN A 353 0.40 -2.00 28.33
N PRO A 354 0.87 -0.74 28.42
CA PRO A 354 1.61 -0.25 29.57
C PRO A 354 0.76 -0.10 30.85
N GLU A 355 -0.58 -0.06 30.74
CA GLU A 355 -1.46 -0.02 31.91
C GLU A 355 -1.50 -1.37 32.65
N THR A 356 -1.47 -2.47 31.90
CA THR A 356 -1.51 -3.84 32.44
C THR A 356 -0.10 -4.39 32.68
N PHE A 357 0.84 -4.08 31.78
CA PHE A 357 2.24 -4.54 31.84
C PHE A 357 3.23 -3.36 31.82
N PRO A 358 3.32 -2.55 32.90
CA PRO A 358 4.14 -1.33 32.93
C PRO A 358 5.66 -1.57 32.89
N ASN A 359 6.09 -2.81 33.16
CA ASN A 359 7.50 -3.18 33.25
C ASN A 359 8.00 -3.96 32.02
N VAL A 360 7.16 -4.12 31.01
CA VAL A 360 7.48 -4.83 29.76
C VAL A 360 7.71 -3.80 28.66
N LEU A 361 8.70 -4.04 27.79
CA LEU A 361 9.07 -3.17 26.67
C LEU A 361 8.51 -3.71 25.36
N GLN A 362 8.28 -2.83 24.39
CA GLN A 362 8.05 -3.30 23.02
C GLN A 362 9.27 -4.10 22.56
N THR A 363 9.02 -5.26 21.97
CA THR A 363 10.06 -6.24 21.66
C THR A 363 9.88 -6.75 20.24
N TYR A 364 10.95 -6.69 19.47
CA TYR A 364 11.07 -7.35 18.18
C TYR A 364 11.48 -8.82 18.38
N TYR A 365 10.96 -9.68 17.53
CA TYR A 365 11.38 -11.09 17.49
C TYR A 365 12.89 -11.22 17.24
N ILE A 366 13.63 -12.13 17.91
CA ILE A 366 13.18 -13.09 18.94
C ILE A 366 13.12 -12.47 20.35
N SER A 367 13.98 -11.50 20.65
CA SER A 367 13.94 -10.71 21.88
C SER A 367 14.90 -9.52 21.77
N ASN A 368 14.55 -8.54 20.94
CA ASN A 368 15.33 -7.31 20.73
C ASN A 368 14.49 -6.05 20.95
N ASN A 369 15.08 -4.96 21.46
CA ASN A 369 14.41 -3.66 21.60
C ASN A 369 14.85 -2.63 20.55
N ASP A 370 15.68 -3.04 19.60
CA ASP A 370 16.14 -2.25 18.48
C ASP A 370 15.82 -2.97 17.16
N TRP A 371 15.09 -2.29 16.27
CA TRP A 371 14.70 -2.86 14.99
C TRP A 371 15.91 -3.07 14.05
N ILE A 372 16.96 -2.26 14.20
CA ILE A 372 18.18 -2.36 13.37
C ILE A 372 18.91 -3.69 13.65
N ASP A 373 18.89 -4.12 14.90
CA ASP A 373 19.53 -5.34 15.37
C ASP A 373 18.53 -6.51 15.47
N ALA A 374 17.27 -6.31 15.06
CA ALA A 374 16.24 -7.33 15.12
C ALA A 374 16.48 -8.43 14.08
N ASP A 375 16.14 -9.67 14.45
CA ASP A 375 16.24 -10.79 13.54
C ASP A 375 15.16 -10.71 12.47
N THR A 376 15.54 -10.99 11.22
CA THR A 376 14.59 -11.13 10.13
C THR A 376 13.91 -12.49 10.20
N LEU A 377 12.58 -12.49 10.21
CA LEU A 377 11.75 -13.66 10.03
C LEU A 377 11.64 -13.99 8.55
N PHE A 378 12.33 -15.07 8.14
CA PHE A 378 12.29 -15.59 6.78
C PHE A 378 11.15 -16.60 6.60
N LEU A 379 9.99 -16.14 6.16
CA LEU A 379 8.87 -17.03 5.84
C LEU A 379 9.08 -17.60 4.43
N ARG A 380 9.39 -18.89 4.36
CA ARG A 380 9.69 -19.60 3.12
C ARG A 380 8.77 -20.78 2.82
N GLU A 381 8.15 -21.30 3.87
CA GLU A 381 7.20 -22.40 3.87
C GLU A 381 6.12 -22.12 4.92
N GLN A 382 5.26 -23.10 5.19
CA GLN A 382 4.26 -23.00 6.25
C GLN A 382 4.96 -22.67 7.58
N ALA A 383 4.44 -21.68 8.30
CA ALA A 383 5.03 -21.25 9.56
C ALA A 383 4.76 -22.28 10.67
N ASP A 384 5.78 -22.49 11.50
CA ASP A 384 5.68 -23.19 12.77
C ASP A 384 5.25 -22.23 13.90
N ASP A 385 5.08 -22.75 15.12
CA ASP A 385 4.86 -21.96 16.33
C ASP A 385 6.00 -20.93 16.53
N ILE A 386 5.66 -19.65 16.53
CA ILE A 386 6.58 -18.53 16.76
C ILE A 386 6.30 -17.92 18.14
N ASP A 387 6.97 -18.45 19.15
CA ASP A 387 6.92 -17.89 20.50
C ASP A 387 7.85 -16.66 20.64
N ILE A 388 7.42 -15.68 21.43
CA ILE A 388 8.14 -14.41 21.63
C ILE A 388 8.33 -14.14 23.12
N ASP A 389 9.58 -13.91 23.53
CA ASP A 389 9.95 -13.52 24.90
C ASP A 389 10.18 -12.01 24.98
N MET A 390 9.36 -11.31 25.76
CA MET A 390 9.44 -9.86 25.90
C MET A 390 10.60 -9.40 26.78
N ILE A 391 11.12 -8.20 26.52
CA ILE A 391 12.19 -7.58 27.30
C ILE A 391 11.61 -6.75 28.46
N PHE A 392 12.31 -6.73 29.59
CA PHE A 392 11.98 -5.92 30.76
C PHE A 392 12.51 -4.50 30.72
N LYS A 393 11.69 -3.60 31.27
CA LYS A 393 12.07 -2.23 31.58
C LYS A 393 13.07 -2.21 32.74
N PRO A 394 14.25 -1.59 32.57
CA PRO A 394 15.13 -1.31 33.69
C PRO A 394 14.43 -0.35 34.67
N GLN A 395 14.34 -0.77 35.94
CA GLN A 395 13.71 0.03 37.00
C GLN A 395 14.69 1.11 37.47
N VAL A 396 14.66 2.28 36.83
CA VAL A 396 15.43 3.45 37.29
C VAL A 396 14.53 4.36 38.11
N THR A 397 14.97 4.69 39.32
CA THR A 397 14.27 5.65 40.19
C THR A 397 14.72 7.06 39.82
N PRO A 398 13.80 8.00 39.47
CA PRO A 398 14.16 9.37 39.15
C PRO A 398 14.93 10.05 40.29
N VAL A 399 16.05 10.70 39.96
CA VAL A 399 16.82 11.51 40.91
C VAL A 399 16.24 12.92 40.95
N PRO A 400 15.87 13.47 42.14
CA PRO A 400 15.25 14.80 42.23
C PRO A 400 16.08 15.96 41.68
N THR A 401 17.41 15.81 41.60
CA THR A 401 18.34 16.79 41.02
C THR A 401 18.80 16.44 39.61
N GLY A 402 18.25 15.36 39.04
CA GLY A 402 18.59 14.85 37.72
C GLY A 402 18.10 15.76 36.59
N ALA A 403 18.49 15.43 35.37
CA ALA A 403 18.01 16.12 34.19
C ALA A 403 16.64 15.61 33.74
N ASN A 404 15.84 16.49 33.16
CA ASN A 404 14.60 16.16 32.48
C ASN A 404 14.77 16.35 30.98
N PHE A 405 14.22 15.42 30.20
CA PHE A 405 14.19 15.51 28.74
C PHE A 405 12.72 15.50 28.33
N ASP A 406 12.26 16.57 27.70
CA ASP A 406 10.92 16.66 27.12
C ASP A 406 11.04 16.61 25.61
N GLY A 407 10.42 15.61 24.99
CA GLY A 407 10.49 15.39 23.56
C GLY A 407 9.14 15.43 22.87
N GLU A 408 9.16 15.86 21.60
CA GLU A 408 8.03 15.78 20.67
C GLU A 408 8.46 15.03 19.40
N LEU A 409 7.62 14.11 18.92
CA LEU A 409 7.89 13.26 17.77
C LEU A 409 6.88 13.49 16.64
N PHE A 410 7.41 13.75 15.45
CA PHE A 410 6.67 14.01 14.23
C PHE A 410 7.09 13.06 13.10
N SER A 411 6.18 12.84 12.14
CA SER A 411 6.46 12.15 10.88
C SER A 411 6.10 13.06 9.70
N GLU A 412 7.00 13.08 8.72
CA GLU A 412 6.83 13.70 7.41
C GLU A 412 6.64 12.64 6.30
N LEU A 413 6.49 11.35 6.66
CA LEU A 413 6.23 10.29 5.69
C LEU A 413 4.79 10.33 5.16
N ASP A 414 4.64 10.12 3.86
CA ASP A 414 3.36 10.00 3.17
C ASP A 414 2.76 8.60 3.40
N GLU A 415 2.09 8.39 4.53
CA GLU A 415 1.24 7.20 4.69
C GLU A 415 -0.04 7.38 3.85
N THR A 416 -0.13 6.56 2.80
CA THR A 416 -1.23 6.50 1.85
C THR A 416 -2.49 5.86 2.47
N ILE A 417 -3.40 6.70 2.97
CA ILE A 417 -4.84 6.46 2.78
C ILE A 417 -5.40 7.69 2.09
N VAL A 418 -6.03 7.41 0.95
CA VAL A 418 -6.76 8.30 0.06
C VAL A 418 -7.67 9.24 0.84
N ASP A 419 -7.44 10.55 0.70
CA ASP A 419 -8.51 11.48 0.38
C ASP A 419 -7.95 12.47 -0.65
N GLU A 420 -8.46 12.36 -1.87
CA GLU A 420 -8.25 13.33 -2.93
C GLU A 420 -8.86 14.70 -2.52
N GLU A 421 -8.28 15.76 -3.10
CA GLU A 421 -8.76 17.16 -3.05
C GLU A 421 -8.47 17.98 -1.78
N ASP A 422 -7.19 18.30 -1.55
CA ASP A 422 -6.82 19.71 -1.37
C ASP A 422 -5.29 19.84 -1.34
N GLY A 423 -4.74 20.77 -2.14
CA GLY A 423 -3.31 21.12 -2.13
C GLY A 423 -2.87 21.84 -0.85
N ARG A 424 -3.01 21.19 0.31
CA ARG A 424 -2.53 21.68 1.60
C ARG A 424 -1.17 21.07 1.89
N ILE A 425 -0.24 21.95 2.25
CA ILE A 425 1.08 21.61 2.77
C ILE A 425 0.91 20.52 3.84
N TYR A 426 1.65 19.42 3.73
CA TYR A 426 1.65 18.32 4.70
C TYR A 426 1.89 18.87 6.11
N ALA A 427 0.85 18.88 6.94
CA ALA A 427 1.03 19.16 8.35
C ALA A 427 1.81 17.99 8.95
N ARG A 428 2.94 18.29 9.60
CA ARG A 428 3.72 17.32 10.39
C ARG A 428 2.77 16.52 11.28
N ARG A 429 2.68 15.21 11.05
CA ARG A 429 1.78 14.32 11.82
C ARG A 429 2.49 13.90 13.10
N LYS A 430 1.77 13.84 14.22
CA LYS A 430 2.31 13.38 15.51
C LYS A 430 2.39 11.85 15.51
N VAL A 431 3.50 11.30 15.97
CA VAL A 431 3.72 9.84 16.00
C VAL A 431 3.45 9.29 17.38
N LYS A 432 2.44 8.43 17.47
CA LYS A 432 1.94 7.86 18.72
C LYS A 432 2.63 6.55 19.04
N ARG A 433 2.83 6.27 20.33
CA ARG A 433 3.33 4.99 20.85
C ARG A 433 4.65 4.52 20.24
N ALA A 434 5.46 5.45 19.75
CA ALA A 434 6.81 5.14 19.30
C ALA A 434 7.68 4.88 20.52
N ALA A 435 8.53 3.86 20.43
CA ALA A 435 9.46 3.52 21.49
C ALA A 435 10.63 4.51 21.51
N CYS A 436 10.77 5.24 22.61
CA CYS A 436 11.88 6.15 22.88
C CYS A 436 12.73 5.55 24.01
N SER A 437 13.99 5.24 23.70
CA SER A 437 14.93 4.69 24.66
C SER A 437 16.12 5.61 24.86
N MET A 438 16.67 5.58 26.07
CA MET A 438 17.89 6.26 26.43
C MET A 438 18.87 5.24 26.95
N ARG A 439 20.06 5.19 26.36
CA ARG A 439 21.12 4.26 26.74
C ARG A 439 22.25 5.02 27.43
N ARG A 440 22.77 4.51 28.55
CA ARG A 440 23.86 5.13 29.31
C ARG A 440 25.19 4.50 28.92
N PHE A 441 26.21 5.34 28.74
CA PHE A 441 27.57 4.88 28.52
C PHE A 441 28.14 4.22 29.77
N VAL A 442 28.68 3.01 29.63
CA VAL A 442 29.35 2.26 30.70
C VAL A 442 30.81 2.00 30.31
N ARG A 443 31.75 2.31 31.21
CA ARG A 443 33.17 2.06 30.96
C ARG A 443 33.47 0.56 31.07
N SER A 444 33.86 -0.07 29.97
CA SER A 444 34.36 -1.46 29.98
C SER A 444 35.66 -1.57 30.78
N GLY A 445 35.64 -2.37 31.83
CA GLY A 445 36.78 -2.63 32.70
C GLY A 445 37.78 -3.62 32.11
N ARG A 446 38.33 -3.37 30.91
CA ARG A 446 39.61 -3.86 30.33
C ARG A 446 39.50 -4.01 28.81
N GLY A 447 40.17 -3.11 28.09
CA GLY A 447 40.82 -3.39 26.80
C GLY A 447 39.90 -3.59 25.59
N ILE A 448 40.14 -2.74 24.58
CA ILE A 448 39.50 -2.64 23.25
C ILE A 448 38.27 -1.71 23.27
N GLU A 449 38.43 -0.61 22.51
CA GLU A 449 37.53 0.52 22.35
C GLU A 449 36.28 0.11 21.57
N GLU A 450 35.22 -0.26 22.26
CA GLU A 450 33.86 0.00 21.79
C GLU A 450 33.12 0.72 22.91
N ASP A 451 32.48 1.84 22.56
CA ASP A 451 31.65 2.58 23.50
C ASP A 451 30.41 1.72 23.81
N ILE A 452 30.38 1.08 24.98
CA ILE A 452 29.26 0.23 25.38
C ILE A 452 28.15 1.12 25.96
N TYR A 453 26.98 1.07 25.31
CA TYR A 453 25.76 1.75 25.76
C TYR A 453 24.70 0.73 26.18
N GLU A 454 24.33 0.77 27.47
CA GLU A 454 23.31 -0.10 28.03
C GLU A 454 21.98 0.63 28.17
N LEU A 455 20.85 -0.05 27.98
CA LEU A 455 19.52 0.55 28.17
C LEU A 455 19.37 1.11 29.60
N TYR A 456 19.10 2.40 29.70
CA TYR A 456 18.93 3.12 30.96
C TYR A 456 17.46 3.46 31.23
N ALA A 457 16.78 4.06 30.25
CA ALA A 457 15.36 4.40 30.39
C ALA A 457 14.62 4.11 29.09
N TYR A 458 13.33 3.84 29.21
CA TYR A 458 12.44 3.57 28.10
C TYR A 458 11.06 4.16 28.37
N VAL A 459 10.52 4.88 27.38
CA VAL A 459 9.18 5.45 27.38
C VAL A 459 8.56 5.34 25.99
N GLU A 460 7.24 5.33 25.94
CA GLU A 460 6.50 5.43 24.67
C GLU A 460 5.97 6.84 24.49
N SER A 461 5.91 7.33 23.25
CA SER A 461 5.25 8.59 22.97
C SER A 461 3.73 8.49 23.20
N ASP A 462 3.15 9.55 23.76
CA ASP A 462 1.71 9.64 23.97
C ASP A 462 0.93 9.84 22.65
N ASP A 463 -0.39 9.95 22.75
CA ASP A 463 -1.28 10.26 21.62
C ASP A 463 -0.95 11.60 20.91
N GLU A 464 -0.19 12.46 21.57
CA GLU A 464 0.25 13.74 21.05
C GLU A 464 1.71 13.73 20.56
N GLY A 465 2.34 12.55 20.51
CA GLY A 465 3.73 12.37 20.11
C GLY A 465 4.74 12.84 21.15
N ARG A 466 4.33 13.10 22.38
CA ARG A 466 5.22 13.60 23.45
C ARG A 466 5.79 12.45 24.25
N PHE A 467 7.04 12.59 24.64
CA PHE A 467 7.72 11.66 25.55
C PHE A 467 8.55 12.44 26.58
N ASN A 468 8.78 11.85 27.75
CA ASN A 468 9.56 12.49 28.80
C ASN A 468 10.43 11.49 29.55
N PHE A 469 11.71 11.84 29.77
CA PHE A 469 12.58 11.19 30.74
C PHE A 469 12.83 12.11 31.94
N GLU A 470 12.35 11.72 33.12
CA GLU A 470 12.48 12.52 34.35
C GLU A 470 13.65 12.03 35.23
N GLY A 471 14.35 12.97 35.85
CA GLY A 471 15.33 12.69 36.90
C GLY A 471 16.52 11.83 36.45
N VAL A 472 16.99 12.04 35.22
CA VAL A 472 18.13 11.34 34.62
C VAL A 472 19.42 11.66 35.38
N GLU A 473 20.17 10.63 35.75
CA GLU A 473 21.42 10.76 36.51
C GLU A 473 22.54 11.43 35.71
N GLU A 474 23.58 11.88 36.41
CA GLU A 474 24.81 12.37 35.77
C GLU A 474 25.51 11.27 34.96
N GLY A 475 25.85 11.57 33.70
CA GLY A 475 26.39 10.58 32.76
C GLY A 475 26.37 11.04 31.30
N LYS A 476 26.92 10.19 30.42
CA LYS A 476 26.79 10.30 28.97
C LYS A 476 25.69 9.35 28.51
N TYR A 477 24.79 9.84 27.66
CA TYR A 477 23.62 9.11 27.18
C TYR A 477 23.50 9.19 25.67
N LEU A 478 22.87 8.16 25.09
CA LEU A 478 22.48 8.09 23.69
C LEU A 478 20.96 7.92 23.61
N LEU A 479 20.29 8.82 22.89
CA LEU A 479 18.86 8.74 22.58
C LEU A 479 18.66 7.86 21.35
N ASN A 480 17.67 6.99 21.41
CA ASN A 480 17.28 6.14 20.30
C ASN A 480 15.75 6.10 20.19
N ILE A 481 15.24 6.41 19.00
CA ILE A 481 13.81 6.42 18.70
C ILE A 481 13.56 5.34 17.67
N GLN A 482 12.58 4.48 17.93
CA GLN A 482 12.28 3.33 17.10
C GLN A 482 11.15 3.66 16.13
N TYR A 483 11.43 3.49 14.84
CA TYR A 483 10.44 3.53 13.77
C TYR A 483 10.87 2.49 12.71
N PRO A 484 10.18 1.33 12.61
CA PRO A 484 10.61 0.22 11.75
C PRO A 484 10.93 0.65 10.31
N GLY A 485 12.16 0.35 9.86
CA GLY A 485 12.63 0.69 8.51
C GLY A 485 13.19 2.10 8.34
N VAL A 486 13.21 2.95 9.38
CA VAL A 486 13.80 4.29 9.33
C VAL A 486 14.88 4.43 10.40
N PRO A 487 16.18 4.49 10.03
CA PRO A 487 17.27 4.54 11.01
C PRO A 487 17.42 5.93 11.62
N MET A 488 18.04 6.01 12.79
CA MET A 488 18.48 7.29 13.35
C MET A 488 19.50 7.95 12.43
N ASP A 489 19.33 9.25 12.14
CA ASP A 489 20.33 10.00 11.39
C ASP A 489 21.57 10.24 12.26
N SER A 490 22.71 9.71 11.82
CA SER A 490 24.02 9.85 12.49
C SER A 490 24.48 11.28 12.73
N ASN A 491 23.92 12.27 12.00
CA ASN A 491 24.25 13.69 12.18
C ASN A 491 23.34 14.42 13.18
N SER A 492 22.37 13.72 13.77
CA SER A 492 21.43 14.31 14.73
C SER A 492 21.99 14.47 16.14
N ASP A 493 21.35 15.32 16.93
CA ASP A 493 21.67 15.50 18.36
C ASP A 493 21.15 14.32 19.18
N ILE A 494 21.84 13.19 19.12
CA ILE A 494 21.45 11.94 19.81
C ILE A 494 22.33 11.65 21.03
N GLU A 495 23.50 12.27 21.15
CA GLU A 495 24.38 12.11 22.32
C GLU A 495 24.21 13.28 23.31
N PHE A 496 24.02 12.94 24.58
CA PHE A 496 23.78 13.91 25.66
C PHE A 496 24.74 13.71 26.82
N VAL A 497 25.21 14.82 27.39
CA VAL A 497 25.99 14.81 28.64
C VAL A 497 25.18 15.51 29.72
N VAL A 498 24.74 14.73 30.70
CA VAL A 498 24.03 15.22 31.89
C VAL A 498 25.01 15.38 33.04
N GLY A 499 24.98 16.52 33.72
CA GLY A 499 25.75 16.79 34.93
C GLY A 499 26.85 17.83 34.79
N GLY A 500 27.97 17.62 35.47
CA GLY A 500 29.03 18.63 35.63
C GLY A 500 28.66 19.69 36.67
N ASP A 501 28.61 20.95 36.24
CA ASP A 501 28.40 22.13 37.11
C ASP A 501 26.94 22.59 37.25
N LYS A 502 26.03 21.84 36.61
CA LYS A 502 24.61 22.15 36.48
C LYS A 502 23.76 21.08 37.18
N GLU A 503 22.64 21.49 37.75
CA GLU A 503 21.57 20.66 38.34
C GLU A 503 20.23 21.02 37.70
N ASN A 504 19.27 20.10 37.74
CA ASN A 504 17.93 20.30 37.19
C ASN A 504 17.99 20.76 35.71
N GLN A 505 18.90 20.17 34.93
CA GLN A 505 19.00 20.48 33.51
C GLN A 505 17.73 20.03 32.81
N ARG A 506 17.27 20.81 31.84
CA ARG A 506 16.10 20.49 31.01
C ARG A 506 16.46 20.58 29.55
N PHE A 507 16.29 19.47 28.84
CA PHE A 507 16.47 19.35 27.41
C PHE A 507 15.10 19.34 26.73
N SER A 508 14.96 20.13 25.67
CA SER A 508 13.82 20.11 24.76
C SER A 508 14.27 19.42 23.47
N LEU A 509 13.61 18.31 23.13
CA LEU A 509 13.92 17.49 21.98
C LEU A 509 12.79 17.60 20.95
N VAL A 510 13.14 17.74 19.67
CA VAL A 510 12.19 17.62 18.57
C VAL A 510 12.74 16.58 17.60
N ALA A 511 12.02 15.48 17.47
CA ALA A 511 12.36 14.40 16.57
C ALA A 511 11.41 14.37 15.36
N THR A 512 11.97 14.26 14.16
CA THR A 512 11.23 14.22 12.90
C THR A 512 11.64 12.99 12.10
N ILE A 513 10.68 12.12 11.81
CA ILE A 513 10.86 10.94 10.96
C ILE A 513 10.71 11.36 9.50
N THR A 514 11.76 11.12 8.71
CA THR A 514 11.84 11.42 7.28
C THR A 514 12.21 10.18 6.49
N ASP A 515 12.18 10.26 5.17
CA ASP A 515 12.66 9.21 4.26
C ASP A 515 14.17 8.97 4.33
N GLN A 516 14.94 9.95 4.81
CA GLN A 516 16.41 9.87 4.96
C GLN A 516 16.85 9.41 6.35
N GLY A 517 15.93 9.27 7.31
CA GLY A 517 16.23 8.91 8.69
C GLY A 517 15.46 9.74 9.71
N ILE A 518 15.63 9.39 10.99
CA ILE A 518 15.05 10.12 12.12
C ILE A 518 16.02 11.23 12.52
N GLN A 519 15.58 12.48 12.33
CA GLN A 519 16.34 13.67 12.67
C GLN A 519 15.95 14.16 14.07
N VAL A 520 16.93 14.42 14.92
CA VAL A 520 16.71 14.96 16.28
C VAL A 520 17.41 16.30 16.42
N GLU A 521 16.64 17.32 16.77
CA GLU A 521 17.13 18.63 17.21
C GLU A 521 16.97 18.74 18.73
N ALA A 522 18.05 19.12 19.42
CA ALA A 522 18.03 19.25 20.87
C ALA A 522 18.46 20.64 21.34
N ASN A 523 17.73 21.19 22.30
CA ASN A 523 18.06 22.46 22.96
C ASN A 523 18.09 22.30 24.48
N GLU A 524 19.17 22.73 25.13
CA GLU A 524 19.21 22.88 26.59
C GLU A 524 18.51 24.19 26.98
N VAL A 525 17.36 24.12 27.65
CA VAL A 525 16.47 25.28 27.86
C VAL A 525 16.54 25.85 29.27
N LEU A 526 16.70 25.00 30.30
CA LEU A 526 16.74 25.41 31.70
C LEU A 526 17.80 24.63 32.47
N TYR A 527 18.47 25.28 33.41
CA TYR A 527 19.33 24.62 34.39
C TYR A 527 19.53 25.53 35.60
N SER A 528 19.84 24.92 36.75
CA SER A 528 20.35 25.61 37.93
C SER A 528 21.85 25.37 38.04
N LEU A 529 22.63 26.42 38.33
CA LEU A 529 24.03 26.20 38.68
C LEU A 529 24.10 25.53 40.05
N LYS A 530 24.94 24.49 40.15
CA LYS A 530 25.28 23.90 41.45
C LYS A 530 25.77 25.02 42.39
N PRO A 531 25.31 25.09 43.65
CA PRO A 531 25.88 26.02 44.61
C PRO A 531 27.31 25.60 44.95
N TYR A 532 28.16 26.55 45.36
CA TYR A 532 29.53 26.22 45.78
C TYR A 532 29.55 25.44 47.11
N LEU A 533 28.65 25.79 48.04
CA LEU A 533 28.44 25.08 49.31
C LEU A 533 26.97 24.72 49.51
N LYS A 534 26.71 23.55 50.08
CA LYS A 534 25.36 23.05 50.44
C LYS A 534 25.35 22.57 51.90
N ASP A 535 24.15 22.46 52.47
CA ASP A 535 23.91 21.88 53.80
C ASP A 535 24.75 22.48 54.93
N ILE A 536 24.94 23.80 54.94
CA ILE A 536 25.67 24.50 56.01
C ILE A 536 24.88 24.38 57.32
N ARG A 537 25.38 23.56 58.25
CA ARG A 537 24.82 23.31 59.58
C ARG A 537 25.74 23.90 60.63
N LEU A 538 25.16 24.67 61.54
CA LEU A 538 25.88 25.41 62.57
C LEU A 538 25.41 24.96 63.94
N TYR A 539 26.32 24.47 64.78
CA TYR A 539 25.97 24.01 66.12
C TYR A 539 27.11 24.22 67.15
N PRO A 540 26.78 24.65 68.38
CA PRO A 540 25.49 25.18 68.81
C PRO A 540 25.25 26.61 68.27
N ASN A 541 24.04 26.90 67.78
CA ASN A 541 23.63 28.26 67.39
C ASN A 541 22.32 28.63 68.11
N PRO A 542 22.31 29.56 69.09
CA PRO A 542 23.43 30.43 69.51
C PRO A 542 24.57 29.70 70.25
N THR A 543 25.82 30.15 70.07
CA THR A 543 27.02 29.60 70.73
C THR A 543 27.40 30.38 72.00
N GLU A 544 28.06 29.74 72.97
CA GLU A 544 28.71 30.39 74.13
C GLU A 544 30.14 30.86 73.82
N GLY A 545 30.68 30.48 72.65
CA GLY A 545 32.03 30.81 72.26
C GLY A 545 32.46 30.08 71.00
N VAL A 546 32.51 28.74 71.02
CA VAL A 546 32.96 27.93 69.87
C VAL A 546 31.79 27.39 69.10
N LEU A 547 31.81 27.54 67.77
CA LEU A 547 30.80 27.04 66.84
C LEU A 547 31.43 25.99 65.93
N SER A 548 30.77 24.84 65.75
CA SER A 548 31.11 23.88 64.69
C SER A 548 30.24 24.13 63.45
N ILE A 549 30.86 24.01 62.29
CA ILE A 549 30.28 24.22 60.98
C ILE A 549 30.47 22.94 60.19
N ASP A 550 29.38 22.25 59.87
CA ASP A 550 29.38 21.18 58.88
C ASP A 550 28.83 21.73 57.57
N PHE A 551 29.51 21.48 56.46
CA PHE A 551 29.10 21.97 55.14
C PHE A 551 29.59 21.01 54.06
N LEU A 552 28.87 20.94 52.94
CA LEU A 552 29.23 20.15 51.78
C LEU A 552 29.82 21.07 50.71
N VAL A 553 31.11 20.90 50.41
CA VAL A 553 31.73 21.55 49.25
C VAL A 553 31.27 20.82 48.00
N TYR A 554 30.41 21.47 47.23
CA TYR A 554 29.64 20.84 46.17
C TYR A 554 30.21 21.11 44.77
N ARG A 555 30.93 22.22 44.59
CA ARG A 555 31.76 22.50 43.39
C ARG A 555 33.22 22.61 43.76
N LYS A 556 34.09 22.34 42.79
CA LYS A 556 35.53 22.48 42.96
C LYS A 556 35.86 23.96 43.22
N LEU A 557 36.51 24.20 44.35
CA LEU A 557 37.05 25.49 44.72
C LEU A 557 38.58 25.41 44.72
N ASN A 558 39.25 26.50 44.35
CA ASN A 558 40.70 26.60 44.48
C ASN A 558 41.09 26.93 45.93
N ASP A 559 40.26 27.74 46.56
CA ASP A 559 40.39 28.24 47.91
C ASP A 559 38.97 28.49 48.48
N LEU A 560 38.85 28.38 49.80
CA LEU A 560 37.60 28.60 50.52
C LEU A 560 37.95 29.21 51.86
N LYS A 561 37.26 30.28 52.25
CA LYS A 561 37.41 30.90 53.56
C LYS A 561 36.05 31.26 54.15
N VAL A 562 36.04 31.41 55.47
CA VAL A 562 34.91 31.96 56.21
C VAL A 562 35.34 33.22 56.94
N GLU A 563 34.58 34.29 56.75
CA GLU A 563 34.75 35.57 57.42
C GLU A 563 33.65 35.74 58.46
N VAL A 564 34.00 36.21 59.65
CA VAL A 564 33.02 36.60 60.67
C VAL A 564 32.87 38.11 60.64
N VAL A 565 31.64 38.57 60.50
CA VAL A 565 31.29 39.98 60.39
C VAL A 565 30.25 40.35 61.44
N ASP A 566 30.38 41.52 62.05
CA ASP A 566 29.38 42.05 63.00
C ASP A 566 28.12 42.58 62.28
N VAL A 567 27.11 43.01 63.04
CA VAL A 567 25.87 43.59 62.48
C VAL A 567 26.09 44.90 61.70
N LYS A 568 27.24 45.55 61.85
CA LYS A 568 27.60 46.80 61.14
C LYS A 568 28.39 46.53 59.86
N GLY A 569 28.68 45.27 59.53
CA GLY A 569 29.45 44.90 58.36
C GLY A 569 30.96 44.94 58.57
N VAL A 570 31.45 45.07 59.80
CA VAL A 570 32.88 45.09 60.13
C VAL A 570 33.41 43.66 60.25
N LYS A 571 34.43 43.33 59.44
CA LYS A 571 35.14 42.04 59.48
C LYS A 571 35.93 41.92 60.79
N LEU A 572 35.64 40.87 61.56
CA LEU A 572 36.23 40.60 62.87
C LEU A 572 37.31 39.52 62.82
N MET A 573 37.12 38.49 62.00
CA MET A 573 38.08 37.42 61.75
C MET A 573 37.85 36.80 60.37
N GLU A 574 38.86 36.06 59.92
CA GLU A 574 38.86 35.29 58.68
C GLU A 574 39.62 33.99 58.93
N GLN A 575 39.13 32.90 58.36
CA GLN A 575 39.70 31.57 58.51
C GLN A 575 39.61 30.80 57.19
N GLU A 576 40.73 30.25 56.73
CA GLU A 576 40.76 29.32 55.60
C GLU A 576 40.07 28.00 55.96
N LEU A 577 39.32 27.46 55.02
CA LEU A 577 38.60 26.19 55.10
C LEU A 577 39.11 25.25 54.01
N SER A 578 38.84 23.95 54.16
CA SER A 578 39.22 22.99 53.13
C SER A 578 38.37 23.19 51.86
N PRO A 579 38.97 23.45 50.69
CA PRO A 579 38.23 23.54 49.42
C PRO A 579 37.98 22.16 48.79
N LYS A 580 38.34 21.07 49.50
CA LYS A 580 38.14 19.70 49.00
C LYS A 580 36.65 19.39 48.88
N MET A 581 36.25 18.88 47.72
CA MET A 581 34.88 18.41 47.50
C MET A 581 34.48 17.34 48.52
N GLY A 582 33.22 17.36 48.93
CA GLY A 582 32.67 16.46 49.94
C GLY A 582 32.36 17.16 51.27
N ILE A 583 31.95 16.37 52.27
CA ILE A 583 31.56 16.87 53.59
C ILE A 583 32.82 17.37 54.31
N GLN A 584 32.77 18.63 54.75
CA GLN A 584 33.80 19.28 55.52
C GLN A 584 33.25 19.73 56.87
N THR A 585 34.11 19.72 57.87
CA THR A 585 33.81 20.24 59.20
C THR A 585 34.88 21.26 59.59
N ALA A 586 34.43 22.40 60.11
CA ALA A 586 35.29 23.45 60.61
C ALA A 586 34.80 23.96 61.97
N ARG A 587 35.68 24.66 62.70
CA ARG A 587 35.34 25.31 63.96
C ARG A 587 35.71 26.78 63.90
N VAL A 588 34.80 27.62 64.36
CA VAL A 588 34.98 29.07 64.50
C VAL A 588 34.89 29.43 65.98
N ASP A 589 35.92 30.07 66.49
CA ASP A 589 35.98 30.52 67.89
C ASP A 589 35.61 32.01 67.96
N LEU A 590 34.45 32.27 68.55
CA LEU A 590 33.95 33.61 68.79
C LEU A 590 34.21 34.11 70.20
N THR A 591 34.85 33.36 71.12
CA THR A 591 34.95 33.65 72.56
C THR A 591 35.45 35.06 72.94
N THR A 592 36.21 35.71 72.07
CA THR A 592 36.84 37.02 72.32
C THR A 592 35.96 38.24 71.98
N TYR A 593 34.83 38.02 71.30
CA TYR A 593 33.91 39.10 70.88
C TYR A 593 32.84 39.41 71.95
N GLU A 594 31.85 40.26 71.69
CA GLU A 594 30.75 40.51 72.63
C GLU A 594 29.56 39.56 72.36
N ALA A 595 28.63 39.44 73.32
CA ALA A 595 27.36 38.75 73.06
C ALA A 595 26.56 39.53 72.00
N GLY A 596 26.02 38.84 71.00
CA GLY A 596 25.40 39.52 69.86
C GLY A 596 25.13 38.62 68.65
N VAL A 597 24.71 39.25 67.55
CA VAL A 597 24.49 38.57 66.27
C VAL A 597 25.71 38.80 65.38
N TYR A 598 26.18 37.72 64.77
CA TYR A 598 27.28 37.71 63.82
C TYR A 598 26.83 37.06 62.50
N PHE A 599 27.51 37.39 61.42
CA PHE A 599 27.32 36.76 60.13
C PHE A 599 28.60 36.03 59.73
N LEU A 600 28.46 34.75 59.39
CA LEU A 600 29.49 33.97 58.75
C LEU A 600 29.33 34.11 57.24
N ILE A 601 30.38 34.60 56.58
CA ILE A 601 30.41 34.78 55.13
C ILE A 601 31.42 33.80 54.56
N PHE A 602 30.94 32.81 53.82
CA PHE A 602 31.76 31.90 53.04
C PHE A 602 32.04 32.53 51.68
N THR A 603 33.31 32.57 51.29
CA THR A 603 33.77 33.18 50.04
C THR A 603 35.10 32.58 49.61
N ASP A 604 35.50 32.81 48.36
CA ASP A 604 36.88 32.65 47.85
C ASP A 604 37.67 33.99 47.93
N GLU A 605 38.97 33.94 47.66
CA GLU A 605 39.89 35.08 47.54
C GLU A 605 39.47 36.06 46.44
N GLY A 606 38.88 35.53 45.35
CA GLY A 606 38.37 36.33 44.24
C GLY A 606 37.01 36.98 44.50
N GLY A 607 36.29 36.59 45.55
CA GLY A 607 34.91 37.02 45.82
C GLY A 607 33.90 36.58 44.75
N THR A 608 34.22 35.55 43.97
CA THR A 608 33.38 35.03 42.88
C THR A 608 32.12 34.35 43.39
N PHE A 609 32.13 33.87 44.64
CA PHE A 609 30.90 33.44 45.32
C PHE A 609 30.89 33.92 46.77
N ARG A 610 29.69 34.20 47.28
CA ARG A 610 29.49 34.66 48.65
C ARG A 610 28.23 34.06 49.22
N GLN A 611 28.34 33.33 50.32
CA GLN A 611 27.20 32.76 51.03
C GLN A 611 27.23 33.18 52.50
N GLN A 612 26.11 33.69 53.01
CA GLN A 612 26.05 34.25 54.35
C GLN A 612 25.10 33.47 55.25
N VAL A 613 25.52 33.17 56.47
CA VAL A 613 24.69 32.51 57.48
C VAL A 613 24.74 33.27 58.81
N LYS A 614 23.58 33.41 59.46
CA LYS A 614 23.44 34.12 60.74
C LYS A 614 23.80 33.22 61.93
N VAL A 615 24.61 33.76 62.83
CA VAL A 615 25.00 33.12 64.09
C VAL A 615 24.69 34.03 65.26
N GLY A 616 24.13 33.48 66.33
CA GLY A 616 24.03 34.17 67.62
C GLY A 616 25.16 33.76 68.55
N ARG A 617 25.68 34.71 69.32
CA ARG A 617 26.53 34.45 70.48
C ARG A 617 25.81 34.92 71.75
N LYS A 618 25.74 34.05 72.74
CA LYS A 618 25.14 34.33 74.05
C LYS A 618 26.12 34.99 75.01
#